data_AF-A0A0T7FSM0-F1
#
_entry.id   AF-A0A0T7FSM0-F1
#
_cell.length_a   1.000
_cell.length_b   1.000
_cell.length_c   1.000
_cell.angle_alpha   90.00
_cell.angle_beta   90.00
_cell.angle_gamma   90.00
#
_symmetry.space_group_name_H-M   'P 1'
#
loop_
_entity.id
_entity.type
_entity.pdbx_description
1 polymer ?
#
loop_
_entity_poly.entity_id
_entity_poly.type
_entity_poly.pdbx_seq_one_letter_code
_entity_poly.pdbx_strand_id
1 'polypeptide(L)'
;MEKAGTRRAPRRFWSRPFTLIRRVFGHAVFSSLTRRILFFNIAATVVLVAGILYLNQFREGLIDARVESLLTQGEIIAGAISASASVDTNSITIDPQKLLELQAGQSITPVPNDEDLDFPIDPERVAPVLRRLISPTRTRARIFDADANLLLDSRHLYSRGQVLRFDLPPVENEAQTWSEWFAGLINRLLQPGNLPVYKEAPGGDGSIYPEVMNALTGVRGALVRVTDRGELIVSVAVPVQRFRAVLGVLLLSTQAGDIDKIVHAERLAIMRVFGVATLVNILLSLLLSSTIANPLRRLAAAAIRVRRGAKQREEIPDFSYRQDEIGNLSIALREMTNALYDRIDAIESFAADVSHELKNPLTSLRSAVETLPLAKSEESKQRLTEIIFHDVRRLDRLISDISDASRLDAELARSDSTPVDMENLLGNLVDISRQIRSGRKPVEISLAVDNKAGNRSAFLVNGHDLRLGQIITNLIENARSFVPEKGGRITIRLSHTRDRVIATVEDNGPGIQAEDIDRIFERFYTDRPDGESFGQNSGLGLSISRQIAEAHGGSLKAENVHDAKTDAVTGARFTLSLPGGEDQ
;
A
#
# COMPACT_ATOMS: atom_id res chain seq x y z
N MET A 1 -25.11 64.72 -7.33
CA MET A 1 -24.25 64.43 -6.16
C MET A 1 -25.13 63.77 -5.10
N GLU A 2 -25.48 62.50 -5.26
CA GLU A 2 -24.68 61.33 -4.83
C GLU A 2 -24.33 61.37 -3.34
N LYS A 3 -25.03 60.55 -2.55
CA LYS A 3 -24.43 59.69 -1.52
C LYS A 3 -25.40 58.57 -1.14
N ALA A 4 -25.02 57.38 -1.58
CA ALA A 4 -25.74 56.12 -1.40
C ALA A 4 -25.72 55.63 0.05
N GLY A 5 -26.86 55.12 0.51
CA GLY A 5 -26.96 54.36 1.75
C GLY A 5 -26.37 52.96 1.59
N THR A 6 -25.49 52.58 2.50
CA THR A 6 -24.97 51.21 2.63
C THR A 6 -25.47 50.58 3.92
N ARG A 7 -26.51 49.75 3.79
CA ARG A 7 -26.90 48.79 4.84
C ARG A 7 -25.87 47.66 4.88
N ARG A 8 -25.20 47.47 6.02
CA ARG A 8 -24.32 46.32 6.28
C ARG A 8 -25.16 45.05 6.50
N ALA A 9 -24.94 44.04 5.66
CA ALA A 9 -25.42 42.66 5.87
C ALA A 9 -24.43 41.86 6.74
N PRO A 10 -24.87 40.83 7.48
CA PRO A 10 -24.00 40.06 8.36
C PRO A 10 -23.14 39.08 7.55
N ARG A 11 -21.82 39.04 7.84
CA ARG A 11 -20.88 38.07 7.27
C ARG A 11 -21.20 36.67 7.78
N ARG A 12 -21.81 35.83 6.93
CA ARG A 12 -21.82 34.37 7.06
C ARG A 12 -20.43 33.82 6.71
N PHE A 13 -19.53 33.79 7.69
CA PHE A 13 -18.43 32.83 7.72
C PHE A 13 -18.96 31.65 8.54
N TRP A 14 -19.10 30.47 7.94
CA TRP A 14 -19.38 29.15 8.52
C TRP A 14 -20.28 28.36 7.56
N SER A 15 -19.68 27.94 6.45
CA SER A 15 -20.04 26.72 5.75
C SER A 15 -18.91 26.48 4.76
N ARG A 16 -18.34 25.27 4.76
CA ARG A 16 -17.30 24.72 3.85
C ARG A 16 -15.94 24.29 4.44
N PRO A 17 -15.84 23.67 5.64
CA PRO A 17 -14.73 22.75 5.87
C PRO A 17 -14.93 21.42 5.10
N PHE A 18 -16.19 20.97 4.94
CA PHE A 18 -16.51 19.67 4.33
C PHE A 18 -16.31 19.58 2.80
N THR A 19 -16.38 20.70 2.06
CA THR A 19 -16.19 20.67 0.60
C THR A 19 -14.71 20.58 0.20
N LEU A 20 -13.80 21.08 1.04
CA LEU A 20 -12.36 20.96 0.80
C LEU A 20 -11.90 19.51 1.02
N ILE A 21 -12.38 18.87 2.09
CA ILE A 21 -12.14 17.46 2.40
C ILE A 21 -12.63 16.57 1.26
N ARG A 22 -13.85 16.81 0.73
CA ARG A 22 -14.40 16.00 -0.37
C ARG A 22 -13.62 16.15 -1.69
N ARG A 23 -13.00 17.31 -1.95
CA ARG A 23 -12.22 17.56 -3.18
C ARG A 23 -10.80 16.98 -3.11
N VAL A 24 -10.23 16.88 -1.90
CA VAL A 24 -8.91 16.27 -1.65
C VAL A 24 -9.00 14.75 -1.52
N PHE A 25 -10.07 14.23 -0.89
CA PHE A 25 -10.23 12.79 -0.66
C PHE A 25 -11.05 12.05 -1.74
N GLY A 26 -11.77 12.74 -2.61
CA GLY A 26 -12.70 12.13 -3.59
C GLY A 26 -12.05 11.17 -4.60
N HIS A 27 -10.76 11.33 -4.91
CA HIS A 27 -10.02 10.44 -5.82
C HIS A 27 -8.91 9.63 -5.13
N ALA A 28 -8.61 9.90 -3.86
CA ALA A 28 -7.48 9.29 -3.15
C ALA A 28 -7.87 8.09 -2.25
N VAL A 29 -9.16 7.90 -1.97
CA VAL A 29 -9.67 6.93 -0.97
C VAL A 29 -9.61 5.46 -1.42
N PHE A 30 -9.28 5.16 -2.68
CA PHE A 30 -9.30 3.79 -3.21
C PHE A 30 -7.93 3.11 -3.43
N SER A 31 -6.82 3.78 -3.12
CA SER A 31 -5.51 3.11 -3.10
C SER A 31 -5.33 2.33 -1.80
N SER A 32 -4.91 1.07 -1.90
CA SER A 32 -4.59 0.20 -0.76
C SER A 32 -3.59 0.84 0.20
N LEU A 33 -2.69 1.68 -0.31
CA LEU A 33 -1.72 2.45 0.46
C LEU A 33 -2.36 3.62 1.20
N THR A 34 -3.23 4.41 0.55
CA THR A 34 -3.93 5.50 1.24
C THR A 34 -4.79 4.94 2.37
N ARG A 35 -5.41 3.77 2.16
CA ARG A 35 -6.18 3.08 3.18
C ARG A 35 -5.31 2.61 4.36
N ARG A 36 -4.09 2.15 4.12
CA ARG A 36 -3.11 1.81 5.17
C ARG A 36 -2.63 3.04 5.93
N ILE A 37 -2.29 4.13 5.23
CA ILE A 37 -1.90 5.41 5.85
C ILE A 37 -3.06 5.97 6.69
N LEU A 38 -4.29 5.91 6.16
CA LEU A 38 -5.49 6.31 6.89
C LEU A 38 -5.72 5.42 8.11
N PHE A 39 -5.52 4.10 8.00
CA PHE A 39 -5.63 3.16 9.11
C PHE A 39 -4.66 3.51 10.25
N PHE A 40 -3.38 3.77 9.95
CA PHE A 40 -2.40 4.18 10.96
C PHE A 40 -2.76 5.54 11.60
N ASN A 41 -3.26 6.49 10.82
CA ASN A 41 -3.73 7.77 11.37
C ASN A 41 -5.01 7.64 12.22
N ILE A 42 -5.91 6.70 11.89
CA ILE A 42 -7.09 6.41 12.71
C ILE A 42 -6.68 5.76 14.04
N ALA A 43 -5.65 4.91 14.05
CA ALA A 43 -5.17 4.27 15.28
C ALA A 43 -4.75 5.30 16.35
N ALA A 44 -4.06 6.38 15.98
CA ALA A 44 -3.73 7.47 16.90
C ALA A 44 -4.99 8.12 17.50
N THR A 45 -6.01 8.35 16.68
CA THR A 45 -7.30 8.91 17.11
C THR A 45 -8.04 7.98 18.07
N VAL A 46 -8.02 6.67 17.83
CA VAL A 46 -8.65 5.67 18.71
C VAL A 46 -7.98 5.67 20.08
N VAL A 47 -6.65 5.74 20.15
CA VAL A 47 -5.92 5.85 21.42
C VAL A 47 -6.34 7.11 22.20
N LEU A 48 -6.51 8.24 21.51
CA LEU A 48 -6.97 9.48 22.15
C LEU A 48 -8.39 9.32 22.72
N VAL A 49 -9.32 8.77 21.95
CA VAL A 49 -10.70 8.55 22.39
C VAL A 49 -10.74 7.58 23.57
N ALA A 50 -9.95 6.50 23.53
CA ALA A 50 -9.85 5.55 24.63
C ALA A 50 -9.29 6.20 25.91
N GLY A 51 -8.23 7.01 25.78
CA GLY A 51 -7.66 7.75 26.92
C GLY A 51 -8.65 8.75 27.52
N ILE A 52 -9.45 9.41 26.68
CA ILE A 52 -10.52 10.32 27.12
C ILE A 52 -11.61 9.56 27.90
N LEU A 53 -12.08 8.43 27.40
CA LEU A 53 -13.11 7.62 28.07
C LEU A 53 -12.60 7.08 29.41
N TYR A 54 -11.35 6.63 29.47
CA TYR A 54 -10.70 6.17 30.71
C TYR A 54 -10.64 7.29 31.77
N LEU A 55 -10.28 8.51 31.36
CA LEU A 55 -10.21 9.66 32.28
C LEU A 55 -11.56 10.01 32.90
N ASN A 56 -12.66 9.91 32.14
CA ASN A 56 -13.99 10.18 32.67
C ASN A 56 -14.37 9.15 33.75
N GLN A 57 -14.15 7.86 33.46
CA GLN A 57 -14.42 6.78 34.43
C GLN A 57 -13.53 6.91 35.68
N PHE A 58 -12.24 7.24 35.49
CA PHE A 58 -11.30 7.44 36.59
C PHE A 58 -11.71 8.62 37.49
N ARG A 59 -12.18 9.72 36.89
CA ARG A 59 -12.65 10.89 37.64
C ARG A 59 -13.88 10.57 38.49
N GLU A 60 -14.86 9.86 37.95
CA GLU A 60 -16.04 9.42 38.70
C GLU A 60 -15.62 8.52 39.88
N GLY A 61 -14.74 7.55 39.66
CA GLY A 61 -14.21 6.70 40.74
C GLY A 61 -13.46 7.48 41.83
N LEU A 62 -12.71 8.53 41.47
CA LEU A 62 -12.07 9.42 42.46
C LEU A 62 -13.07 10.21 43.29
N ILE A 63 -14.17 10.66 42.68
CA ILE A 63 -15.25 11.37 43.39
C ILE A 63 -15.91 10.42 44.39
N ASP A 64 -16.28 9.22 43.97
CA ASP A 64 -16.94 8.23 44.83
C ASP A 64 -16.05 7.81 45.99
N ALA A 65 -14.78 7.46 45.71
CA ALA A 65 -13.81 7.12 46.76
C ALA A 65 -13.59 8.29 47.74
N ARG A 66 -13.63 9.53 47.25
CA ARG A 66 -13.49 10.71 48.11
C ARG A 66 -14.73 10.95 48.96
N VAL A 67 -15.93 10.76 48.42
CA VAL A 67 -17.19 10.82 49.16
C VAL A 67 -17.19 9.78 50.30
N GLU A 68 -16.85 8.53 50.00
CA GLU A 68 -16.80 7.45 50.99
C GLU A 68 -15.76 7.73 52.07
N SER A 69 -14.55 8.13 51.68
CA SER A 69 -13.49 8.51 52.62
C SER A 69 -13.93 9.63 53.57
N LEU A 70 -14.65 10.64 53.07
CA LEU A 70 -15.14 11.75 53.90
C LEU A 70 -16.31 11.35 54.79
N LEU A 71 -17.19 10.44 54.34
CA LEU A 71 -18.25 9.87 55.17
C LEU A 71 -17.67 9.13 56.37
N THR A 72 -16.73 8.22 56.13
CA THR A 72 -16.06 7.46 57.20
C THR A 72 -15.30 8.38 58.16
N GLN A 73 -14.57 9.37 57.63
CA GLN A 73 -13.91 10.37 58.46
C GLN A 73 -14.91 11.19 59.27
N GLY A 74 -16.01 11.60 58.65
CA GLY A 74 -17.09 12.35 59.30
C GLY A 74 -17.73 11.57 60.43
N GLU A 75 -17.94 10.26 60.29
CA GLU A 75 -18.49 9.40 61.35
C GLU A 75 -17.55 9.26 62.54
N ILE A 76 -16.26 9.06 62.28
CA ILE A 76 -15.25 8.98 63.34
C ILE A 76 -15.18 10.31 64.10
N ILE A 77 -15.15 11.43 63.38
CA ILE A 77 -15.06 12.77 63.98
C ILE A 77 -16.37 13.10 64.71
N ALA A 78 -17.54 12.83 64.13
CA ALA A 78 -18.84 13.07 64.76
C ALA A 78 -19.01 12.22 66.03
N GLY A 79 -18.54 10.97 66.03
CA GLY A 79 -18.51 10.12 67.23
C GLY A 79 -17.58 10.66 68.31
N ALA A 80 -16.39 11.15 67.93
CA ALA A 80 -15.46 11.78 68.86
C ALA A 80 -16.00 13.10 69.43
N ILE A 81 -16.68 13.91 68.61
CA ILE A 81 -17.38 15.13 69.06
C ILE A 81 -18.49 14.76 70.03
N SER A 82 -19.35 13.80 69.69
CA SER A 82 -20.44 13.34 70.56
C SER A 82 -19.95 12.87 71.94
N ALA A 83 -18.79 12.22 72.00
CA ALA A 83 -18.15 11.80 73.26
C ALA A 83 -17.54 12.96 74.06
N SER A 84 -17.10 14.05 73.40
CA SER A 84 -16.44 15.21 74.02
C SER A 84 -17.39 16.37 74.33
N ALA A 85 -18.52 16.46 73.64
CA ALA A 85 -19.37 17.64 73.59
C ALA A 85 -20.44 17.68 74.69
N SER A 86 -20.73 16.56 75.36
CA SER A 86 -21.75 16.57 76.42
C SER A 86 -21.19 17.16 77.71
N VAL A 87 -21.69 18.34 78.05
CA VAL A 87 -21.73 18.81 79.45
C VAL A 87 -22.60 17.82 80.25
N ASP A 88 -22.21 17.50 81.48
CA ASP A 88 -23.04 16.76 82.44
C ASP A 88 -24.21 17.66 82.87
N THR A 89 -25.17 17.90 81.98
CA THR A 89 -26.34 18.73 82.28
C THR A 89 -27.59 17.86 82.26
N ASN A 90 -28.24 17.80 83.43
CA ASN A 90 -29.44 17.03 83.73
C ASN A 90 -30.72 17.60 83.05
N SER A 91 -30.59 18.27 81.89
CA SER A 91 -31.66 19.06 81.25
C SER A 91 -32.12 18.57 79.88
N ILE A 92 -31.48 17.55 79.29
CA ILE A 92 -32.02 16.90 78.08
C ILE A 92 -33.17 15.98 78.50
N THR A 93 -34.38 16.54 78.60
CA THR A 93 -35.60 15.79 78.92
C THR A 93 -36.07 15.05 77.68
N ILE A 94 -35.70 13.78 77.53
CA ILE A 94 -36.21 12.92 76.46
C ILE A 94 -37.47 12.21 76.97
N ASP A 95 -38.60 12.46 76.32
CA ASP A 95 -39.87 11.79 76.63
C ASP A 95 -39.76 10.27 76.40
N PRO A 96 -39.85 9.43 77.45
CA PRO A 96 -39.71 7.98 77.34
C PRO A 96 -40.74 7.33 76.41
N GLN A 97 -41.94 7.92 76.30
CA GLN A 97 -43.00 7.42 75.41
C GLN A 97 -42.60 7.55 73.94
N LYS A 98 -42.02 8.69 73.54
CA LYS A 98 -41.59 8.93 72.16
C LYS A 98 -40.44 8.03 71.73
N LEU A 99 -39.57 7.63 72.66
CA LEU A 99 -38.47 6.69 72.40
C LEU A 99 -38.96 5.29 72.01
N LEU A 100 -40.12 4.87 72.53
CA LEU A 100 -40.74 3.57 72.28
C LEU A 100 -41.51 3.52 70.95
N GLU A 101 -41.86 4.67 70.38
CA GLU A 101 -42.59 4.80 69.11
C GLU A 101 -41.65 4.80 67.88
N LEU A 102 -40.33 4.86 68.07
CA LEU A 102 -39.35 4.96 66.99
C LEU A 102 -39.14 3.62 66.26
N GLN A 103 -39.27 3.63 64.93
CA GLN A 103 -38.88 2.52 64.07
C GLN A 103 -37.35 2.51 63.81
N ALA A 104 -36.82 1.36 63.36
CA ALA A 104 -35.39 1.23 63.05
C ALA A 104 -34.94 2.28 62.01
N GLY A 105 -34.03 3.16 62.40
CA GLY A 105 -33.50 4.25 61.56
C GLY A 105 -34.06 5.64 61.85
N GLN A 106 -35.02 5.80 62.79
CA GLN A 106 -35.53 7.12 63.20
C GLN A 106 -34.77 7.68 64.42
N SER A 107 -34.47 8.98 64.39
CA SER A 107 -33.86 9.73 65.49
C SER A 107 -34.78 10.83 66.02
N ILE A 108 -34.55 11.27 67.26
CA ILE A 108 -35.31 12.34 67.92
C ILE A 108 -34.44 13.60 68.06
N THR A 109 -35.01 14.77 67.78
CA THR A 109 -34.38 16.06 68.10
C THR A 109 -34.85 16.51 69.50
N PRO A 110 -33.92 16.81 70.43
CA PRO A 110 -34.29 17.35 71.74
C PRO A 110 -34.98 18.71 71.61
N VAL A 111 -35.97 18.99 72.46
CA VAL A 111 -36.61 20.31 72.55
C VAL A 111 -35.89 21.12 73.64
N PRO A 112 -35.43 22.36 73.39
CA PRO A 112 -34.79 23.19 74.42
C PRO A 112 -35.79 23.57 75.52
N ASN A 113 -35.35 23.55 76.79
CA ASN A 113 -36.04 24.25 77.87
C ASN A 113 -35.58 25.72 77.88
N ASP A 114 -36.50 26.67 77.92
CA ASP A 114 -36.24 28.12 77.80
C ASP A 114 -35.43 28.76 78.95
N GLU A 115 -35.00 27.99 79.97
CA GLU A 115 -34.38 28.56 81.19
C GLU A 115 -32.85 28.52 81.26
N ASP A 116 -32.14 27.82 80.35
CA ASP A 116 -30.67 27.87 80.27
C ASP A 116 -30.19 27.85 78.80
N LEU A 117 -29.43 28.86 78.38
CA LEU A 117 -28.81 28.98 77.05
C LEU A 117 -27.58 28.05 76.90
N ASP A 118 -27.70 26.80 77.34
CA ASP A 118 -26.64 25.80 77.21
C ASP A 118 -26.75 25.11 75.85
N PHE A 119 -25.79 25.40 74.96
CA PHE A 119 -25.71 24.77 73.65
C PHE A 119 -25.41 23.27 73.79
N PRO A 120 -26.11 22.37 73.07
CA PRO A 120 -25.85 20.93 73.10
C PRO A 120 -24.42 20.51 72.72
N ILE A 121 -23.68 21.40 72.07
CA ILE A 121 -22.27 21.23 71.67
C ILE A 121 -21.48 22.45 72.14
N ASP A 122 -20.59 22.26 73.13
CA ASP A 122 -19.71 23.31 73.63
C ASP A 122 -18.52 23.56 72.66
N PRO A 123 -18.44 24.75 72.03
CA PRO A 123 -17.39 25.05 71.06
C PRO A 123 -15.98 25.07 71.66
N GLU A 124 -15.83 25.40 72.96
CA GLU A 124 -14.51 25.46 73.61
C GLU A 124 -13.91 24.07 73.83
N ARG A 125 -14.75 23.08 74.12
CA ARG A 125 -14.34 21.67 74.28
C ARG A 125 -14.12 20.97 72.94
N VAL A 126 -14.93 21.31 71.94
CA VAL A 126 -14.92 20.62 70.63
C VAL A 126 -13.83 21.17 69.71
N ALA A 127 -13.48 22.46 69.79
CA ALA A 127 -12.48 23.07 68.92
C ALA A 127 -11.08 22.39 68.97
N PRO A 128 -10.51 22.03 70.15
CA PRO A 128 -9.23 21.32 70.22
C PRO A 128 -9.29 19.92 69.61
N VAL A 129 -10.38 19.19 69.81
CA VAL A 129 -10.60 17.84 69.26
C VAL A 129 -10.71 17.92 67.74
N LEU A 130 -11.52 18.85 67.24
CA LEU A 130 -11.72 19.04 65.81
C LEU A 130 -10.42 19.45 65.10
N ARG A 131 -9.63 20.34 65.70
CA ARG A 131 -8.33 20.75 65.18
C ARG A 131 -7.37 19.56 65.01
N ARG A 132 -7.30 18.67 66.01
CA ARG A 132 -6.39 17.50 65.99
C ARG A 132 -6.79 16.49 64.91
N LEU A 133 -8.09 16.32 64.66
CA LEU A 133 -8.61 15.35 63.70
C LEU A 133 -8.57 15.84 62.25
N ILE A 134 -8.61 17.17 62.02
CA ILE A 134 -8.65 17.75 60.66
C ILE A 134 -7.27 18.17 60.14
N SER A 135 -6.35 18.55 61.03
CA SER A 135 -5.02 19.01 60.62
C SER A 135 -4.30 18.06 59.63
N PRO A 136 -4.43 16.72 59.72
CA PRO A 136 -3.79 15.80 58.78
C PRO A 136 -4.51 15.67 57.43
N THR A 137 -5.81 16.00 57.35
CA THR A 137 -6.68 15.60 56.23
C THR A 137 -6.90 16.70 55.18
N ARG A 138 -6.40 17.93 55.43
CA ARG A 138 -6.62 19.13 54.59
C ARG A 138 -8.09 19.37 54.22
N THR A 139 -9.02 18.90 55.05
CA THR A 139 -10.47 19.10 54.87
C THR A 139 -10.92 20.33 55.63
N ARG A 140 -11.98 20.99 55.17
CA ARG A 140 -12.68 22.01 55.95
C ARG A 140 -13.84 21.33 56.66
N ALA A 141 -13.87 21.36 57.99
CA ALA A 141 -15.06 21.03 58.74
C ALA A 141 -15.82 22.27 59.20
N ARG A 142 -17.13 22.14 59.23
CA ARG A 142 -18.06 23.06 59.86
C ARG A 142 -18.99 22.26 60.76
N ILE A 143 -19.27 22.77 61.96
CA ILE A 143 -20.23 22.18 62.88
C ILE A 143 -21.42 23.10 62.95
N PHE A 144 -22.60 22.54 62.77
CA PHE A 144 -23.89 23.22 62.89
C PHE A 144 -24.65 22.68 64.11
N ASP A 145 -25.41 23.54 64.77
CA ASP A 145 -26.35 23.15 65.83
C ASP A 145 -27.61 22.46 65.26
N ALA A 146 -28.57 22.14 66.12
CA ALA A 146 -29.85 21.53 65.74
C ALA A 146 -30.73 22.45 64.86
N ASP A 147 -30.53 23.77 64.92
CA ASP A 147 -31.24 24.79 64.15
C ASP A 147 -30.49 25.18 62.85
N ALA A 148 -29.43 24.43 62.51
CA ALA A 148 -28.56 24.67 61.36
C ALA A 148 -27.72 25.96 61.43
N ASN A 149 -27.51 26.58 62.60
CA ASN A 149 -26.59 27.69 62.76
C ASN A 149 -25.15 27.19 62.90
N LEU A 150 -24.20 27.88 62.27
CA LEU A 150 -22.78 27.54 62.34
C LEU A 150 -22.22 27.82 63.74
N LEU A 151 -21.83 26.76 64.45
CA LEU A 151 -21.15 26.83 65.74
C LEU A 151 -19.64 26.99 65.58
N LEU A 152 -19.05 26.30 64.61
CA LEU A 152 -17.60 26.24 64.47
C LEU A 152 -17.19 26.01 63.00
N ASP A 153 -16.15 26.71 62.54
CA ASP A 153 -15.54 26.51 61.23
C ASP A 153 -14.03 26.35 61.37
N SER A 154 -13.53 25.20 60.90
CA SER A 154 -12.10 24.87 60.86
C SER A 154 -11.22 25.90 60.15
N ARG A 155 -11.77 26.66 59.19
CA ARG A 155 -11.05 27.74 58.50
C ARG A 155 -10.61 28.84 59.48
N HIS A 156 -11.37 29.05 60.56
CA HIS A 156 -11.14 30.11 61.55
C HIS A 156 -10.50 29.58 62.85
N LEU A 157 -10.28 28.26 62.98
CA LEU A 157 -9.64 27.67 64.17
C LEU A 157 -8.15 27.98 64.31
N TYR A 158 -7.49 28.41 63.23
CA TYR A 158 -6.07 28.73 63.21
C TYR A 158 -5.78 30.22 63.49
N SER A 159 -6.81 31.06 63.50
CA SER A 159 -6.71 32.52 63.57
C SER A 159 -7.13 33.03 64.96
N ARG A 160 -6.24 32.92 65.96
CA ARG A 160 -6.35 33.82 67.13
C ARG A 160 -5.96 35.22 66.68
N GLY A 161 -6.94 36.11 66.55
CA GLY A 161 -6.74 37.56 66.59
C GLY A 161 -6.30 38.28 65.30
N GLN A 162 -6.80 37.92 64.11
CA GLN A 162 -6.59 38.73 62.90
C GLN A 162 -7.88 39.23 62.26
N VAL A 163 -7.87 40.54 61.95
CA VAL A 163 -8.88 41.29 61.21
C VAL A 163 -9.14 40.65 59.85
N LEU A 164 -10.42 40.52 59.50
CA LEU A 164 -10.89 40.01 58.20
C LEU A 164 -10.26 40.82 57.06
N ARG A 165 -9.31 40.22 56.33
CA ARG A 165 -8.80 40.77 55.06
C ARG A 165 -9.39 39.94 53.93
N PHE A 166 -10.29 40.54 53.17
CA PHE A 166 -10.74 39.98 51.91
C PHE A 166 -9.63 40.21 50.88
N ASP A 167 -8.91 39.15 50.53
CA ASP A 167 -8.01 39.21 49.38
C ASP A 167 -8.86 39.37 48.12
N LEU A 168 -8.67 40.48 47.41
CA LEU A 168 -9.25 40.69 46.08
C LEU A 168 -8.73 39.57 45.15
N PRO A 169 -9.57 39.09 44.20
CA PRO A 169 -9.11 38.11 43.23
C PRO A 169 -7.90 38.66 42.48
N PRO A 170 -6.85 37.84 42.28
CA PRO A 170 -5.67 38.27 41.53
C PRO A 170 -6.09 38.72 40.14
N VAL A 171 -5.44 39.77 39.62
CA VAL A 171 -5.66 40.25 38.26
C VAL A 171 -5.04 39.21 37.31
N GLU A 172 -5.88 38.33 36.76
CA GLU A 172 -5.50 37.35 35.76
C GLU A 172 -5.09 38.06 34.46
N ASN A 173 -3.80 38.37 34.34
CA ASN A 173 -3.14 38.61 33.08
C ASN A 173 -2.12 37.49 32.84
N GLU A 174 -2.58 36.24 32.84
CA GLU A 174 -1.79 35.14 32.27
C GLU A 174 -2.13 35.05 30.79
N ALA A 175 -1.11 35.29 29.95
CA ALA A 175 -1.22 35.15 28.51
C ALA A 175 -1.64 33.72 28.19
N GLN A 176 -2.89 33.56 27.75
CA GLN A 176 -3.51 32.28 27.47
C GLN A 176 -2.60 31.44 26.56
N THR A 177 -1.91 30.46 27.15
CA THR A 177 -0.96 29.63 26.40
C THR A 177 -1.77 28.68 25.50
N TRP A 178 -1.25 28.32 24.32
CA TRP A 178 -1.94 27.38 23.41
C TRP A 178 -2.38 26.07 24.12
N SER A 179 -1.65 25.65 25.15
CA SER A 179 -2.01 24.53 26.03
C SER A 179 -3.28 24.75 26.85
N GLU A 180 -3.51 25.96 27.36
CA GLU A 180 -4.70 26.31 28.15
C GLU A 180 -5.94 26.45 27.28
N TRP A 181 -5.79 26.98 26.06
CA TRP A 181 -6.87 27.00 25.07
C TRP A 181 -7.30 25.58 24.68
N PHE A 182 -6.34 24.70 24.41
CA PHE A 182 -6.60 23.30 24.07
C PHE A 182 -7.20 22.53 25.26
N ALA A 183 -6.67 22.76 26.47
CA ALA A 183 -7.20 22.20 27.71
C ALA A 183 -8.63 22.67 27.98
N GLY A 184 -8.94 23.96 27.74
CA GLY A 184 -10.28 24.52 27.86
C GLY A 184 -11.29 23.89 26.89
N LEU A 185 -10.87 23.62 25.65
CA LEU A 185 -11.71 22.96 24.64
C LEU A 185 -12.01 21.50 25.00
N ILE A 186 -11.00 20.76 25.47
CA ILE A 186 -11.17 19.38 25.97
C ILE A 186 -12.01 19.36 27.26
N ASN A 187 -11.78 20.29 28.18
CA ASN A 187 -12.56 20.44 29.42
C ASN A 187 -14.03 20.65 29.12
N ARG A 188 -14.36 21.50 28.13
CA ARG A 188 -15.75 21.76 27.75
C ARG A 188 -16.44 20.53 27.13
N LEU A 189 -15.68 19.63 26.53
CA LEU A 189 -16.18 18.39 25.95
C LEU A 189 -16.37 17.29 27.03
N LEU A 190 -15.60 17.34 28.12
CA LEU A 190 -15.51 16.28 29.14
C LEU A 190 -16.02 16.68 30.53
N GLN A 191 -16.48 17.92 30.71
CA GLN A 191 -17.13 18.33 31.95
C GLN A 191 -18.48 17.61 32.08
N PRO A 192 -18.75 16.91 33.20
CA PRO A 192 -20.05 16.36 33.49
C PRO A 192 -21.06 17.51 33.53
N GLY A 193 -22.11 17.37 32.72
CA GLY A 193 -23.20 18.33 32.70
C GLY A 193 -23.95 18.33 34.04
N ASN A 194 -24.32 19.53 34.50
CA ASN A 194 -25.28 19.78 35.59
C ASN A 194 -24.83 19.50 37.04
N LEU A 195 -23.59 19.84 37.41
CA LEU A 195 -23.26 19.97 38.84
C LEU A 195 -23.77 21.30 39.41
N PRO A 196 -24.40 21.32 40.60
CA PRO A 196 -24.86 22.55 41.24
C PRO A 196 -23.68 23.44 41.64
N VAL A 197 -23.86 24.77 41.49
CA VAL A 197 -22.83 25.76 41.83
C VAL A 197 -22.72 25.92 43.34
N TYR A 198 -21.50 25.87 43.86
CA TYR A 198 -21.19 26.13 45.27
C TYR A 198 -21.37 27.61 45.59
N LYS A 199 -22.24 27.93 46.56
CA LYS A 199 -22.42 29.29 47.09
C LYS A 199 -22.17 29.26 48.60
N GLU A 200 -21.32 30.14 49.11
CA GLU A 200 -21.15 30.31 50.56
C GLU A 200 -22.29 31.15 51.13
N ALA A 201 -22.91 30.67 52.22
CA ALA A 201 -23.99 31.36 52.93
C ALA A 201 -23.43 32.55 53.73
N PRO A 202 -23.86 33.79 53.49
CA PRO A 202 -23.52 34.92 54.35
C PRO A 202 -24.09 34.67 55.75
N GLY A 203 -23.26 34.77 56.80
CA GLY A 203 -23.71 34.60 58.19
C GLY A 203 -23.74 33.16 58.72
N GLY A 204 -23.28 32.17 57.96
CA GLY A 204 -23.10 30.80 58.47
C GLY A 204 -24.37 29.96 58.56
N ASP A 205 -25.43 30.31 57.83
CA ASP A 205 -26.65 29.50 57.75
C ASP A 205 -26.38 28.15 57.05
N GLY A 206 -26.63 27.06 57.77
CA GLY A 206 -26.49 25.68 57.33
C GLY A 206 -27.66 25.17 56.48
N SER A 207 -28.81 25.86 56.50
CA SER A 207 -30.03 25.44 55.80
C SER A 207 -29.88 25.46 54.27
N ILE A 208 -28.92 26.23 53.74
CA ILE A 208 -28.58 26.31 52.31
C ILE A 208 -27.96 25.00 51.79
N TYR A 209 -27.47 24.14 52.68
CA TYR A 209 -26.87 22.84 52.34
C TYR A 209 -27.90 21.72 52.55
N PRO A 210 -28.49 21.13 51.49
CA PRO A 210 -29.47 20.06 51.63
C PRO A 210 -28.91 18.84 52.36
N GLU A 211 -27.62 18.56 52.22
CA GLU A 211 -26.96 17.48 52.95
C GLU A 211 -26.92 17.72 54.46
N VAL A 212 -26.82 18.98 54.92
CA VAL A 212 -26.87 19.34 56.35
C VAL A 212 -28.28 19.12 56.88
N MET A 213 -29.30 19.56 56.15
CA MET A 213 -30.70 19.34 56.52
C MET A 213 -31.05 17.85 56.56
N ASN A 214 -30.53 17.05 55.62
CA ASN A 214 -30.71 15.60 55.64
C ASN A 214 -30.02 14.97 56.86
N ALA A 215 -28.80 15.42 57.19
CA ALA A 215 -28.10 14.96 58.39
C ALA A 215 -28.83 15.32 59.68
N LEU A 216 -29.49 16.46 59.78
CA LEU A 216 -30.31 16.80 60.95
C LEU A 216 -31.46 15.81 61.21
N THR A 217 -31.95 15.13 60.18
CA THR A 217 -32.94 14.04 60.32
C THR A 217 -32.34 12.71 60.81
N GLY A 218 -31.01 12.68 60.98
CA GLY A 218 -30.25 11.53 61.43
C GLY A 218 -29.62 10.68 60.32
N VAL A 219 -29.73 11.10 59.05
CA VAL A 219 -29.20 10.37 57.89
C VAL A 219 -28.02 11.11 57.26
N ARG A 220 -26.87 10.45 57.13
CA ARG A 220 -25.69 11.01 56.45
C ARG A 220 -25.98 11.35 54.99
N GLY A 221 -25.42 12.46 54.49
CA GLY A 221 -25.63 12.94 53.14
C GLY A 221 -24.33 13.41 52.48
N ALA A 222 -24.25 13.29 51.16
CA ALA A 222 -23.13 13.78 50.36
C ALA A 222 -23.63 14.54 49.15
N LEU A 223 -22.93 15.61 48.77
CA LEU A 223 -23.20 16.34 47.55
C LEU A 223 -21.90 16.80 46.89
N VAL A 224 -21.86 16.70 45.56
CA VAL A 224 -20.76 17.18 44.73
C VAL A 224 -21.18 18.49 44.08
N ARG A 225 -20.36 19.52 44.22
CA ARG A 225 -20.62 20.86 43.68
C ARG A 225 -19.42 21.36 42.88
N VAL A 226 -19.65 22.43 42.12
CA VAL A 226 -18.62 23.12 41.33
C VAL A 226 -18.54 24.58 41.75
N THR A 227 -17.33 25.13 41.91
CA THR A 227 -17.14 26.56 42.20
C THR A 227 -17.44 27.43 40.98
N ASP A 228 -17.54 28.76 41.17
CA ASP A 228 -17.64 29.71 40.05
C ASP A 228 -16.46 29.61 39.06
N ARG A 229 -15.33 29.04 39.50
CA ARG A 229 -14.13 28.78 38.70
C ARG A 229 -14.13 27.42 37.99
N GLY A 230 -15.15 26.60 38.18
CA GLY A 230 -15.25 25.28 37.56
C GLY A 230 -14.53 24.15 38.33
N GLU A 231 -14.10 24.40 39.56
CA GLU A 231 -13.38 23.43 40.39
C GLU A 231 -14.35 22.56 41.20
N LEU A 232 -14.08 21.27 41.31
CA LEU A 232 -14.92 20.35 42.08
C LEU A 232 -14.72 20.53 43.59
N ILE A 233 -15.84 20.53 44.31
CA ILE A 233 -15.90 20.42 45.77
C ILE A 233 -16.84 19.29 46.13
N VAL A 234 -16.32 18.29 46.83
CA VAL A 234 -17.10 17.26 47.51
C VAL A 234 -17.37 17.71 48.94
N SER A 235 -18.64 17.69 49.36
CA SER A 235 -19.09 17.98 50.71
C SER A 235 -19.95 16.84 51.26
N VAL A 236 -19.72 16.48 52.52
CA VAL A 236 -20.37 15.38 53.23
C VAL A 236 -20.84 15.86 54.60
N ALA A 237 -22.10 15.61 54.93
CA ALA A 237 -22.70 15.93 56.21
C ALA A 237 -23.00 14.64 57.00
N VAL A 238 -22.53 14.61 58.25
CA VAL A 238 -22.73 13.50 59.18
C VAL A 238 -23.36 14.02 60.48
N PRO A 239 -24.43 13.39 60.98
CA PRO A 239 -25.04 13.81 62.23
C PRO A 239 -24.16 13.50 63.44
N VAL A 240 -24.08 14.45 64.37
CA VAL A 240 -23.49 14.25 65.69
C VAL A 240 -24.58 13.74 66.61
N GLN A 241 -24.58 12.44 66.89
CA GLN A 241 -25.65 11.78 67.65
C GLN A 241 -25.16 11.18 68.97
N ARG A 242 -26.00 11.25 70.00
CA ARG A 242 -25.80 10.56 71.29
C ARG A 242 -27.11 9.94 71.73
N PHE A 243 -27.12 8.66 72.12
CA PHE A 243 -28.34 7.94 72.54
C PHE A 243 -29.54 8.10 71.57
N ARG A 244 -29.27 8.12 70.25
CA ARG A 244 -30.26 8.36 69.16
C ARG A 244 -30.86 9.77 69.08
N ALA A 245 -30.34 10.74 69.83
CA ALA A 245 -30.65 12.14 69.68
C ALA A 245 -29.62 12.85 68.79
N VAL A 246 -30.08 13.68 67.84
CA VAL A 246 -29.21 14.50 66.98
C VAL A 246 -28.90 15.81 67.70
N LEU A 247 -27.63 16.04 68.04
CA LEU A 247 -27.16 17.24 68.74
C LEU A 247 -26.71 18.34 67.78
N GLY A 248 -26.40 17.98 66.54
CA GLY A 248 -25.91 18.88 65.51
C GLY A 248 -25.37 18.12 64.30
N VAL A 249 -24.74 18.81 63.36
CA VAL A 249 -24.21 18.23 62.13
C VAL A 249 -22.76 18.64 61.89
N LEU A 250 -21.93 17.67 61.54
CA LEU A 250 -20.58 17.89 61.04
C LEU A 250 -20.60 17.87 59.50
N LEU A 251 -20.28 19.00 58.88
CA LEU A 251 -20.09 19.13 57.44
C LEU A 251 -18.61 19.16 57.11
N LEU A 252 -18.11 18.13 56.43
CA LEU A 252 -16.78 18.07 55.87
C LEU A 252 -16.79 18.44 54.39
N SER A 253 -15.89 19.30 53.95
CA SER A 253 -15.69 19.62 52.53
C SER A 253 -14.23 19.53 52.13
N THR A 254 -14.00 19.12 50.89
CA THR A 254 -12.68 19.16 50.23
C THR A 254 -12.25 20.58 49.89
N GLN A 255 -10.97 20.78 49.59
CA GLN A 255 -10.51 22.03 48.96
C GLN A 255 -10.90 22.03 47.49
N ALA A 256 -11.22 23.21 46.97
CA ALA A 256 -11.57 23.35 45.57
C ALA A 256 -10.39 22.91 44.67
N GLY A 257 -10.67 22.03 43.71
CA GLY A 257 -9.71 21.64 42.68
C GLY A 257 -8.75 20.50 43.06
N ASP A 258 -8.91 19.87 44.22
CA ASP A 258 -8.06 18.74 44.64
C ASP A 258 -8.14 17.55 43.66
N ILE A 259 -9.36 17.17 43.26
CA ILE A 259 -9.58 16.09 42.28
C ILE A 259 -9.12 16.53 40.90
N ASP A 260 -9.36 17.80 40.53
CA ASP A 260 -9.00 18.33 39.22
C ASP A 260 -7.48 18.33 39.00
N LYS A 261 -6.66 18.61 40.03
CA LYS A 261 -5.19 18.50 39.97
C LYS A 261 -4.73 17.07 39.64
N ILE A 262 -5.35 16.06 40.23
CA ILE A 262 -5.04 14.65 39.99
C ILE A 262 -5.39 14.29 38.53
N VAL A 263 -6.59 14.68 38.08
CA VAL A 263 -7.03 14.43 36.69
C VAL A 263 -6.17 15.18 35.66
N HIS A 264 -5.72 16.40 35.98
CA HIS A 264 -4.83 17.18 35.12
C HIS A 264 -3.47 16.51 34.91
N ALA A 265 -2.88 15.93 35.96
CA ALA A 265 -1.63 15.19 35.85
C ALA A 265 -1.77 13.95 34.94
N GLU A 266 -2.87 13.19 35.09
CA GLU A 266 -3.17 12.04 34.24
C GLU A 266 -3.40 12.42 32.77
N ARG A 267 -4.12 13.52 32.52
CA ARG A 267 -4.32 14.06 31.16
C ARG A 267 -3.01 14.39 30.47
N LEU A 268 -2.06 14.98 31.19
CA LEU A 268 -0.76 15.30 30.63
C LEU A 268 0.02 14.04 30.23
N ALA A 269 -0.08 12.96 31.00
CA ALA A 269 0.52 11.67 30.66
C ALA A 269 -0.07 11.10 29.37
N ILE A 270 -1.40 11.09 29.23
CA ILE A 270 -2.09 10.63 28.01
C ILE A 270 -1.70 11.48 26.80
N MET A 271 -1.64 12.81 26.94
CA MET A 271 -1.23 13.70 25.85
C MET A 271 0.21 13.45 25.40
N ARG A 272 1.14 13.14 26.32
CA ARG A 272 2.52 12.76 25.97
C ARG A 272 2.55 11.46 25.17
N VAL A 273 1.84 10.42 25.63
CA VAL A 273 1.74 9.14 24.91
C VAL A 273 1.13 9.33 23.52
N PHE A 274 0.05 10.12 23.43
CA PHE A 274 -0.58 10.46 22.16
C PHE A 274 0.37 11.23 21.22
N GLY A 275 1.14 12.19 21.75
CA GLY A 275 2.12 12.95 20.98
C GLY A 275 3.20 12.04 20.40
N VAL A 276 3.76 11.12 21.20
CA VAL A 276 4.74 10.13 20.73
C VAL A 276 4.12 9.20 19.69
N ALA A 277 2.93 8.64 19.94
CA ALA A 277 2.24 7.75 19.01
C ALA A 277 1.95 8.44 17.66
N THR A 278 1.53 9.71 17.70
CA THR A 278 1.28 10.53 16.50
C THR A 278 2.56 10.77 15.71
N LEU A 279 3.66 11.12 16.41
CA LEU A 279 4.96 11.32 15.77
C LEU A 279 5.46 10.05 15.07
N VAL A 280 5.37 8.90 15.75
CA VAL A 280 5.74 7.60 15.19
C VAL A 280 4.90 7.28 13.95
N ASN A 281 3.58 7.51 14.00
CA ASN A 281 2.69 7.28 12.86
C ASN A 281 3.00 8.18 11.66
N ILE A 282 3.32 9.46 11.89
CA ILE A 282 3.74 10.39 10.82
C ILE A 282 5.03 9.88 10.19
N LEU A 283 6.03 9.53 11.01
CA LEU A 283 7.31 9.05 10.52
C LEU A 283 7.17 7.75 9.71
N LEU A 284 6.42 6.78 10.22
CA LEU A 284 6.16 5.52 9.51
C LEU A 284 5.40 5.75 8.20
N SER A 285 4.42 6.66 8.19
CA SER A 285 3.67 7.02 6.98
C SER A 285 4.57 7.64 5.91
N LEU A 286 5.47 8.54 6.31
CA LEU A 286 6.45 9.15 5.40
C LEU A 286 7.43 8.13 4.85
N LEU A 287 7.94 7.22 5.69
CA LEU A 287 8.81 6.12 5.29
C LEU A 287 8.12 5.21 4.26
N LEU A 288 6.92 4.71 4.54
CA LEU A 288 6.20 3.84 3.60
C LEU A 288 5.88 4.54 2.26
N SER A 289 5.54 5.83 2.33
CA SER A 289 5.28 6.64 1.14
C SER A 289 6.54 6.78 0.26
N SER A 290 7.70 7.02 0.87
CA SER A 290 8.96 7.20 0.12
C SER A 290 9.55 5.87 -0.36
N THR A 291 9.50 4.81 0.46
CA THR A 291 10.17 3.53 0.17
C THR A 291 9.36 2.62 -0.74
N ILE A 292 8.04 2.61 -0.65
CA ILE A 292 7.18 1.67 -1.39
C ILE A 292 6.32 2.40 -2.43
N ALA A 293 5.58 3.41 -1.99
CA ALA A 293 4.52 3.99 -2.82
C ALA A 293 5.03 4.75 -4.03
N ASN A 294 6.03 5.61 -3.83
CA ASN A 294 6.51 6.49 -4.89
C ASN A 294 7.22 5.72 -6.02
N PRO A 295 8.11 4.75 -5.74
CA PRO A 295 8.68 3.88 -6.78
C PRO A 295 7.61 3.11 -7.57
N LEU A 296 6.64 2.50 -6.87
CA LEU A 296 5.57 1.74 -7.53
C LEU A 296 4.71 2.63 -8.42
N ARG A 297 4.39 3.85 -7.96
CA ARG A 297 3.67 4.84 -8.78
C ARG A 297 4.46 5.27 -10.02
N ARG A 298 5.78 5.41 -9.90
CA ARG A 298 6.65 5.74 -11.05
C ARG A 298 6.68 4.61 -12.08
N LEU A 299 6.83 3.35 -11.64
CA LEU A 299 6.76 2.17 -12.53
C LEU A 299 5.41 2.08 -13.22
N ALA A 300 4.30 2.21 -12.47
CA ALA A 300 2.96 2.18 -13.04
C ALA A 300 2.73 3.30 -14.06
N ALA A 301 3.21 4.52 -13.78
CA ALA A 301 3.11 5.63 -14.71
C ALA A 301 3.92 5.38 -15.98
N ALA A 302 5.13 4.81 -15.87
CA ALA A 302 5.95 4.45 -17.02
C ALA A 302 5.28 3.37 -17.88
N ALA A 303 4.77 2.30 -17.27
CA ALA A 303 4.02 1.25 -17.98
C ALA A 303 2.79 1.80 -18.74
N ILE A 304 2.06 2.75 -18.13
CA ILE A 304 0.92 3.41 -18.80
C ILE A 304 1.38 4.24 -20.01
N ARG A 305 2.55 4.89 -19.94
CA ARG A 305 3.12 5.63 -21.07
C ARG A 305 3.55 4.71 -22.20
N VAL A 306 4.24 3.61 -21.89
CA VAL A 306 4.59 2.55 -22.86
C VAL A 306 3.33 2.05 -23.58
N ARG A 307 2.27 1.71 -22.82
CA ARG A 307 1.00 1.24 -23.40
C ARG A 307 0.33 2.26 -24.32
N ARG A 308 0.47 3.55 -24.05
CA ARG A 308 -0.17 4.62 -24.85
C ARG A 308 0.60 4.95 -26.13
N GLY A 309 1.74 4.30 -26.39
CA GLY A 309 2.48 4.47 -27.64
C GLY A 309 2.98 5.90 -27.84
N ALA A 310 3.64 6.48 -26.84
CA ALA A 310 4.35 7.74 -27.06
C ALA A 310 5.39 7.53 -28.18
N LYS A 311 5.54 8.51 -29.08
CA LYS A 311 6.43 8.46 -30.27
C LYS A 311 7.92 8.25 -29.94
N GLN A 312 8.29 8.15 -28.67
CA GLN A 312 9.66 7.94 -28.20
C GLN A 312 9.67 6.73 -27.28
N ARG A 313 10.74 5.93 -27.36
CA ARG A 313 10.98 4.83 -26.44
C ARG A 313 11.02 5.38 -25.02
N GLU A 314 10.05 4.99 -24.21
CA GLU A 314 9.94 5.43 -22.83
C GLU A 314 10.79 4.51 -21.97
N GLU A 315 11.75 5.09 -21.26
CA GLU A 315 12.58 4.32 -20.34
C GLU A 315 11.81 3.99 -19.06
N ILE A 316 11.74 2.70 -18.75
CA ILE A 316 11.28 2.24 -17.44
C ILE A 316 12.30 2.72 -16.39
N PRO A 317 11.88 3.35 -15.28
CA PRO A 317 12.79 3.75 -14.21
C PRO A 317 13.60 2.57 -13.66
N ASP A 318 14.91 2.77 -13.47
CA ASP A 318 15.78 1.73 -12.93
C ASP A 318 15.79 1.70 -11.40
N PHE A 319 15.42 0.55 -10.86
CA PHE A 319 15.49 0.24 -9.45
C PHE A 319 16.35 -1.01 -9.18
N SER A 320 17.22 -1.41 -10.11
CA SER A 320 18.15 -2.53 -9.98
C SER A 320 19.06 -2.47 -8.74
N TYR A 321 19.37 -1.25 -8.26
CA TYR A 321 20.11 -1.04 -7.01
C TYR A 321 19.36 -1.52 -5.76
N ARG A 322 18.04 -1.78 -5.86
CA ARG A 322 17.22 -2.30 -4.76
C ARG A 322 17.21 -3.82 -4.82
N GLN A 323 17.55 -4.46 -3.70
CA GLN A 323 17.48 -5.91 -3.53
C GLN A 323 16.12 -6.34 -2.93
N ASP A 324 15.03 -5.76 -3.43
CA ASP A 324 13.66 -6.04 -2.99
C ASP A 324 12.76 -6.39 -4.19
N GLU A 325 11.50 -6.72 -3.91
CA GLU A 325 10.52 -7.08 -4.94
C GLU A 325 10.25 -5.93 -5.93
N ILE A 326 10.48 -4.68 -5.52
CA ILE A 326 10.33 -3.51 -6.39
C ILE A 326 11.49 -3.44 -7.38
N GLY A 327 12.71 -3.76 -6.94
CA GLY A 327 13.87 -3.91 -7.82
C GLY A 327 13.67 -5.00 -8.86
N ASN A 328 13.27 -6.20 -8.42
CA ASN A 328 12.99 -7.31 -9.34
C ASN A 328 11.87 -6.97 -10.34
N LEU A 329 10.81 -6.29 -9.90
CA LEU A 329 9.73 -5.83 -10.77
C LEU A 329 10.21 -4.81 -11.80
N SER A 330 11.11 -3.89 -11.41
CA SER A 330 11.70 -2.91 -12.34
C SER A 330 12.52 -3.58 -13.44
N ILE A 331 13.34 -4.58 -13.07
CA ILE A 331 14.14 -5.36 -14.02
C ILE A 331 13.22 -6.10 -14.99
N ALA A 332 12.27 -6.89 -14.49
CA ALA A 332 11.35 -7.67 -15.32
C ALA A 332 10.51 -6.77 -16.26
N LEU A 333 10.02 -5.63 -15.77
CA LEU A 333 9.26 -4.67 -16.58
C LEU A 333 10.13 -4.05 -17.68
N ARG A 334 11.41 -3.76 -17.40
CA ARG A 334 12.37 -3.27 -18.39
C ARG A 334 12.64 -4.31 -19.46
N GLU A 335 12.95 -5.54 -19.08
CA GLU A 335 13.24 -6.65 -20.00
C GLU A 335 12.05 -6.90 -20.95
N MET A 336 10.83 -6.97 -20.40
CA MET A 336 9.62 -7.11 -21.21
C MET A 336 9.40 -5.93 -22.16
N THR A 337 9.68 -4.69 -21.71
CA THR A 337 9.51 -3.49 -22.53
C THR A 337 10.55 -3.43 -23.65
N ASN A 338 11.81 -3.80 -23.37
CA ASN A 338 12.86 -3.87 -24.38
C ASN A 338 12.56 -4.95 -25.42
N ALA A 339 12.20 -6.16 -24.99
CA ALA A 339 11.80 -7.24 -25.90
C ALA A 339 10.61 -6.84 -26.80
N LEU A 340 9.67 -6.05 -26.27
CA LEU A 340 8.57 -5.49 -27.06
C LEU A 340 9.09 -4.51 -28.12
N TYR A 341 10.00 -3.60 -27.76
CA TYR A 341 10.60 -2.65 -28.71
C TYR A 341 11.43 -3.34 -29.79
N ASP A 342 12.26 -4.32 -29.42
CA ASP A 342 13.05 -5.10 -30.37
C ASP A 342 12.15 -5.83 -31.38
N ARG A 343 11.01 -6.34 -30.90
CA ARG A 343 10.00 -6.96 -31.78
C ARG A 343 9.32 -5.96 -32.71
N ILE A 344 9.00 -4.75 -32.22
CA ILE A 344 8.41 -3.69 -33.06
C ILE A 344 9.40 -3.28 -34.15
N ASP A 345 10.66 -3.03 -33.80
CA ASP A 345 11.71 -2.68 -34.77
C ASP A 345 11.89 -3.78 -35.82
N ALA A 346 11.90 -5.05 -35.39
CA ALA A 346 11.99 -6.18 -36.31
C ALA A 346 10.80 -6.25 -37.29
N ILE A 347 9.59 -5.89 -36.83
CA ILE A 347 8.39 -5.82 -37.68
C ILE A 347 8.48 -4.62 -38.64
N GLU A 348 8.92 -3.45 -38.18
CA GLU A 348 9.07 -2.26 -39.01
C GLU A 348 10.13 -2.45 -40.10
N SER A 349 11.30 -3.01 -39.74
CA SER A 349 12.34 -3.37 -40.72
C SER A 349 11.82 -4.38 -41.72
N PHE A 350 11.13 -5.43 -41.27
CA PHE A 350 10.54 -6.44 -42.16
C PHE A 350 9.56 -5.82 -43.16
N ALA A 351 8.68 -4.93 -42.69
CA ALA A 351 7.72 -4.26 -43.56
C ALA A 351 8.40 -3.35 -44.59
N ALA A 352 9.47 -2.66 -44.20
CA ALA A 352 10.28 -1.85 -45.12
C ALA A 352 10.94 -2.72 -46.19
N ASP A 353 11.60 -3.81 -45.79
CA ASP A 353 12.30 -4.73 -46.70
C ASP A 353 11.33 -5.36 -47.71
N VAL A 354 10.17 -5.86 -47.22
CA VAL A 354 9.09 -6.40 -48.07
C VAL A 354 8.61 -5.34 -49.08
N SER A 355 8.44 -4.09 -48.64
CA SER A 355 7.97 -3.00 -49.52
C SER A 355 8.98 -2.71 -50.63
N HIS A 356 10.29 -2.73 -50.31
CA HIS A 356 11.35 -2.56 -51.30
C HIS A 356 11.38 -3.72 -52.30
N GLU A 357 11.33 -4.95 -51.82
CA GLU A 357 11.43 -6.14 -52.67
C GLU A 357 10.19 -6.39 -53.53
N LEU A 358 9.00 -5.93 -53.12
CA LEU A 358 7.81 -5.93 -53.98
C LEU A 358 7.87 -4.82 -55.04
N LYS A 359 8.42 -3.64 -54.69
CA LYS A 359 8.48 -2.48 -55.61
C LYS A 359 9.39 -2.72 -56.81
N ASN A 360 10.46 -3.48 -56.63
CA ASN A 360 11.43 -3.80 -57.69
C ASN A 360 10.80 -4.54 -58.90
N PRO A 361 10.24 -5.76 -58.74
CA PRO A 361 9.60 -6.49 -59.84
C PRO A 361 8.36 -5.77 -60.36
N LEU A 362 7.60 -5.05 -59.51
CA LEU A 362 6.44 -4.28 -59.96
C LEU A 362 6.83 -3.10 -60.86
N THR A 363 7.98 -2.46 -60.58
CA THR A 363 8.53 -1.40 -61.43
C THR A 363 9.02 -1.97 -62.76
N SER A 364 9.75 -3.10 -62.72
CA SER A 364 10.21 -3.82 -63.91
C SER A 364 9.04 -4.27 -64.81
N LEU A 365 8.01 -4.89 -64.21
CA LEU A 365 6.78 -5.29 -64.89
C LEU A 365 6.10 -4.12 -65.57
N ARG A 366 5.93 -3.01 -64.85
CA ARG A 366 5.32 -1.80 -65.43
C ARG A 366 6.13 -1.32 -66.63
N SER A 367 7.45 -1.21 -66.50
CA SER A 367 8.32 -0.79 -67.61
C SER A 367 8.24 -1.74 -68.81
N ALA A 368 8.22 -3.06 -68.57
CA ALA A 368 8.11 -4.04 -69.63
C ALA A 368 6.75 -3.98 -70.35
N VAL A 369 5.65 -3.85 -69.59
CA VAL A 369 4.29 -3.72 -70.13
C VAL A 369 4.10 -2.41 -70.90
N GLU A 370 4.65 -1.29 -70.42
CA GLU A 370 4.61 0.00 -71.11
C GLU A 370 5.45 0.00 -72.40
N THR A 371 6.55 -0.77 -72.42
CA THR A 371 7.47 -0.85 -73.56
C THR A 371 7.03 -1.88 -74.61
N LEU A 372 6.25 -2.90 -74.22
CA LEU A 372 5.83 -3.98 -75.10
C LEU A 372 5.10 -3.49 -76.38
N PRO A 373 4.19 -2.50 -76.34
CA PRO A 373 3.56 -1.96 -77.54
C PRO A 373 4.53 -1.18 -78.45
N LEU A 374 5.64 -0.67 -77.91
CA LEU A 374 6.63 0.13 -78.63
C LEU A 374 7.71 -0.75 -79.31
N ALA A 375 7.78 -2.04 -78.96
CA ALA A 375 8.76 -2.98 -79.49
C ALA A 375 8.45 -3.37 -80.96
N LYS A 376 9.40 -3.08 -81.86
CA LYS A 376 9.24 -3.27 -83.31
C LYS A 376 9.64 -4.66 -83.82
N SER A 377 10.54 -5.35 -83.11
CA SER A 377 10.99 -6.70 -83.49
C SER A 377 10.28 -7.76 -82.66
N GLU A 378 10.01 -8.92 -83.25
CA GLU A 378 9.44 -10.06 -82.52
C GLU A 378 10.39 -10.55 -81.41
N GLU A 379 11.70 -10.47 -81.62
CA GLU A 379 12.70 -10.82 -80.62
C GLU A 379 12.61 -9.90 -79.37
N SER A 380 12.43 -8.59 -79.56
CA SER A 380 12.24 -7.64 -78.46
C SER A 380 10.93 -7.88 -77.70
N LYS A 381 9.84 -8.21 -78.41
CA LYS A 381 8.56 -8.55 -77.76
C LYS A 381 8.66 -9.83 -76.94
N GLN A 382 9.36 -10.83 -77.47
CA GLN A 382 9.57 -12.10 -76.78
C GLN A 382 10.40 -11.91 -75.50
N ARG A 383 11.49 -11.13 -75.56
CA ARG A 383 12.27 -10.77 -74.36
C ARG A 383 11.46 -10.02 -73.31
N LEU A 384 10.67 -9.02 -73.71
CA LEU A 384 9.81 -8.27 -72.78
C LEU A 384 8.73 -9.17 -72.15
N THR A 385 8.16 -10.09 -72.93
CA THR A 385 7.20 -11.09 -72.45
C THR A 385 7.85 -12.06 -71.46
N GLU A 386 9.08 -12.50 -71.73
CA GLU A 386 9.87 -13.32 -70.80
C GLU A 386 10.14 -12.58 -69.48
N ILE A 387 10.51 -11.30 -69.54
CA ILE A 387 10.69 -10.47 -68.34
C ILE A 387 9.39 -10.41 -67.53
N ILE A 388 8.25 -10.21 -68.19
CA ILE A 388 6.93 -10.18 -67.52
C ILE A 388 6.64 -11.51 -66.82
N PHE A 389 6.74 -12.63 -67.52
CA PHE A 389 6.47 -13.94 -66.90
C PHE A 389 7.46 -14.28 -65.79
N HIS A 390 8.72 -13.87 -65.94
CA HIS A 390 9.75 -14.05 -64.93
C HIS A 390 9.40 -13.29 -63.64
N ASP A 391 9.06 -11.99 -63.75
CA ASP A 391 8.79 -11.15 -62.59
C ASP A 391 7.45 -11.46 -61.91
N VAL A 392 6.44 -11.92 -62.67
CA VAL A 392 5.19 -12.46 -62.08
C VAL A 392 5.49 -13.72 -61.25
N ARG A 393 6.27 -14.67 -61.79
CA ARG A 393 6.66 -15.87 -61.03
C ARG A 393 7.52 -15.54 -59.82
N ARG A 394 8.32 -14.48 -59.89
CA ARG A 394 9.11 -13.98 -58.75
C ARG A 394 8.20 -13.41 -57.67
N LEU A 395 7.22 -12.59 -58.03
CA LEU A 395 6.24 -12.04 -57.08
C LEU A 395 5.43 -13.12 -56.38
N ASP A 396 4.95 -14.13 -57.12
CA ASP A 396 4.17 -15.24 -56.56
C ASP A 396 4.96 -16.03 -55.50
N ARG A 397 6.24 -16.31 -55.78
CA ARG A 397 7.16 -16.94 -54.83
C ARG A 397 7.43 -16.06 -53.62
N LEU A 398 7.71 -14.77 -53.83
CA LEU A 398 7.98 -13.83 -52.73
C LEU A 398 6.77 -13.64 -51.80
N ILE A 399 5.56 -13.58 -52.35
CA ILE A 399 4.33 -13.51 -51.56
C ILE A 399 4.12 -14.81 -50.76
N SER A 400 4.37 -15.96 -51.38
CA SER A 400 4.27 -17.27 -50.70
C SER A 400 5.26 -17.37 -49.53
N ASP A 401 6.53 -17.02 -49.76
CA ASP A 401 7.59 -17.03 -48.75
C ASP A 401 7.27 -16.06 -47.58
N ILE A 402 6.74 -14.87 -47.88
CA ILE A 402 6.29 -13.91 -46.84
C ILE A 402 5.11 -14.46 -46.04
N SER A 403 4.13 -15.06 -46.70
CA SER A 403 2.97 -15.66 -46.04
C SER A 403 3.41 -16.78 -45.10
N ASP A 404 4.34 -17.62 -45.54
CA ASP A 404 4.87 -18.73 -44.76
C ASP A 404 5.72 -18.25 -43.57
N ALA A 405 6.56 -17.22 -43.79
CA ALA A 405 7.33 -16.57 -42.72
C ALA A 405 6.41 -15.93 -41.66
N SER A 406 5.35 -15.24 -42.08
CA SER A 406 4.39 -14.58 -41.17
C SER A 406 3.57 -15.58 -40.36
N ARG A 407 3.24 -16.75 -40.93
CA ARG A 407 2.52 -17.82 -40.22
C ARG A 407 3.38 -18.58 -39.21
N LEU A 408 4.70 -18.59 -39.40
CA LEU A 408 5.63 -19.40 -38.63
C LEU A 408 5.51 -19.17 -37.11
N ASP A 409 5.55 -17.92 -36.67
CA ASP A 409 5.50 -17.56 -35.23
C ASP A 409 4.23 -18.08 -34.53
N ALA A 410 3.09 -18.00 -35.23
CA ALA A 410 1.81 -18.41 -34.68
C ALA A 410 1.63 -19.94 -34.68
N GLU A 411 2.30 -20.66 -35.59
CA GLU A 411 2.30 -22.11 -35.60
C GLU A 411 3.25 -22.69 -34.56
N LEU A 412 4.48 -22.17 -34.45
CA LEU A 412 5.45 -22.59 -33.43
C LEU A 412 4.90 -22.44 -31.99
N ALA A 413 4.04 -21.46 -31.74
CA ALA A 413 3.40 -21.23 -30.45
C ALA A 413 2.16 -22.12 -30.20
N ARG A 414 1.59 -22.77 -31.22
CA ARG A 414 0.35 -23.55 -31.14
C ARG A 414 0.54 -25.05 -31.30
N SER A 415 1.60 -25.51 -31.96
CA SER A 415 1.87 -26.93 -32.14
C SER A 415 2.75 -27.46 -31.00
N ASP A 416 2.30 -28.52 -30.35
CA ASP A 416 3.11 -29.25 -29.38
C ASP A 416 4.36 -29.82 -30.07
N SER A 417 5.51 -29.68 -29.41
CA SER A 417 6.76 -30.27 -29.87
C SER A 417 6.66 -31.79 -29.73
N THR A 418 6.84 -32.53 -30.84
CA THR A 418 6.85 -34.00 -30.81
C THR A 418 8.26 -34.53 -31.09
N PRO A 419 8.63 -35.71 -30.59
CA PRO A 419 9.88 -36.35 -30.98
C PRO A 419 9.89 -36.62 -32.49
N VAL A 420 10.88 -36.07 -33.19
CA VAL A 420 11.12 -36.24 -34.63
C VAL A 420 12.39 -37.06 -34.83
N ASP A 421 12.28 -38.13 -35.60
CA ASP A 421 13.42 -38.94 -36.03
C ASP A 421 14.09 -38.30 -37.24
N MET A 422 15.26 -37.70 -37.03
CA MET A 422 16.00 -37.00 -38.07
C MET A 422 16.55 -37.93 -39.16
N GLU A 423 16.82 -39.21 -38.87
CA GLU A 423 17.27 -40.16 -39.89
C GLU A 423 16.14 -40.43 -40.90
N ASN A 424 14.93 -40.68 -40.40
CA ASN A 424 13.75 -40.91 -41.22
C ASN A 424 13.36 -39.65 -42.02
N LEU A 425 13.35 -38.48 -41.39
CA LEU A 425 13.04 -37.21 -42.04
C LEU A 425 14.03 -36.92 -43.19
N LEU A 426 15.34 -36.99 -42.92
CA LEU A 426 16.37 -36.75 -43.93
C LEU A 426 16.30 -37.78 -45.06
N GLY A 427 16.08 -39.05 -44.74
CA GLY A 427 15.90 -40.12 -45.73
C GLY A 427 14.77 -39.81 -46.71
N ASN A 428 13.58 -39.50 -46.18
CA ASN A 428 12.41 -39.16 -46.98
C ASN A 428 12.66 -37.93 -47.88
N LEU A 429 13.25 -36.86 -47.34
CA LEU A 429 13.52 -35.63 -48.10
C LEU A 429 14.57 -35.82 -49.19
N VAL A 430 15.61 -36.60 -48.91
CA VAL A 430 16.65 -36.94 -49.89
C VAL A 430 16.05 -37.75 -51.04
N ASP A 431 15.19 -38.73 -50.75
CA ASP A 431 14.54 -39.55 -51.78
C ASP A 431 13.59 -38.74 -52.65
N ILE A 432 12.80 -37.85 -52.05
CA ILE A 432 11.98 -36.88 -52.80
C ILE A 432 12.88 -36.00 -53.69
N SER A 433 13.97 -35.46 -53.13
CA SER A 433 14.90 -34.58 -53.85
C SER A 433 15.60 -35.27 -55.02
N ARG A 434 15.86 -36.59 -54.92
CA ARG A 434 16.41 -37.42 -56.01
C ARG A 434 15.41 -37.64 -57.15
N GLN A 435 14.11 -37.70 -56.85
CA GLN A 435 13.05 -37.91 -57.83
C GLN A 435 12.72 -36.65 -58.65
N ILE A 436 13.01 -35.46 -58.13
CA ILE A 436 12.86 -34.16 -58.85
C ILE A 436 14.01 -33.98 -59.88
N ARG A 437 14.19 -34.98 -60.75
CA ARG A 437 15.09 -34.99 -61.92
C ARG A 437 14.43 -34.46 -63.20
N SER A 438 13.11 -34.42 -63.25
CA SER A 438 12.38 -34.01 -64.46
C SER A 438 12.44 -32.48 -64.64
N GLY A 439 13.49 -31.98 -65.30
CA GLY A 439 13.59 -30.59 -65.77
C GLY A 439 14.65 -29.68 -65.11
N ARG A 440 15.53 -30.19 -64.22
CA ARG A 440 16.60 -29.41 -63.55
C ARG A 440 17.98 -30.07 -63.69
N LYS A 441 19.07 -29.34 -63.36
CA LYS A 441 20.48 -29.81 -63.42
C LYS A 441 20.63 -31.23 -62.81
N PRO A 442 21.37 -32.18 -63.44
CA PRO A 442 21.60 -33.50 -62.88
C PRO A 442 22.58 -33.41 -61.70
N VAL A 443 22.11 -33.68 -60.48
CA VAL A 443 22.90 -33.60 -59.24
C VAL A 443 22.88 -34.94 -58.51
N GLU A 444 24.05 -35.37 -58.03
CA GLU A 444 24.21 -36.56 -57.18
C GLU A 444 23.99 -36.18 -55.72
N ILE A 445 22.92 -36.71 -55.10
CA ILE A 445 22.59 -36.45 -53.69
C ILE A 445 22.85 -37.72 -52.87
N SER A 446 23.79 -37.62 -51.93
CA SER A 446 24.16 -38.71 -51.02
C SER A 446 23.77 -38.38 -49.58
N LEU A 447 23.32 -39.40 -48.82
CA LEU A 447 23.04 -39.31 -47.40
C LEU A 447 24.00 -40.24 -46.66
N ALA A 448 24.79 -39.69 -45.75
CA ALA A 448 25.68 -40.42 -44.86
C ALA A 448 25.18 -40.28 -43.42
N VAL A 449 25.08 -41.39 -42.70
CA VAL A 449 24.70 -41.39 -41.27
C VAL A 449 25.85 -41.99 -40.49
N ASP A 450 26.47 -41.19 -39.62
CA ASP A 450 27.60 -41.63 -38.79
C ASP A 450 27.10 -42.45 -37.58
N ASN A 451 27.88 -43.45 -37.13
CA ASN A 451 27.58 -44.32 -35.98
C ASN A 451 26.26 -45.11 -36.07
N LYS A 452 26.13 -45.98 -37.07
CA LYS A 452 25.02 -46.94 -37.21
C LYS A 452 25.05 -48.11 -36.20
N ALA A 453 25.60 -47.91 -35.01
CA ALA A 453 25.78 -48.95 -33.98
C ALA A 453 24.58 -48.98 -33.02
N GLY A 454 23.46 -49.55 -33.48
CA GLY A 454 22.50 -50.23 -32.62
C GLY A 454 21.51 -49.42 -31.78
N ASN A 455 21.59 -48.08 -31.70
CA ASN A 455 20.65 -47.28 -30.92
C ASN A 455 19.79 -46.34 -31.79
N ARG A 456 18.54 -46.71 -32.04
CA ARG A 456 17.56 -45.89 -32.80
C ARG A 456 17.19 -44.58 -32.08
N SER A 457 17.46 -44.44 -30.78
CA SER A 457 17.20 -43.18 -30.05
C SER A 457 18.25 -42.09 -30.25
N ALA A 458 19.33 -42.34 -31.01
CA ALA A 458 20.45 -41.40 -31.13
C ALA A 458 20.19 -40.14 -31.99
N PHE A 459 19.08 -40.09 -32.76
CA PHE A 459 18.78 -38.96 -33.66
C PHE A 459 17.41 -38.33 -33.44
N LEU A 460 16.82 -38.52 -32.25
CA LEU A 460 15.56 -37.88 -31.89
C LEU A 460 15.80 -36.41 -31.52
N VAL A 461 14.95 -35.53 -32.03
CA VAL A 461 14.90 -34.10 -31.67
C VAL A 461 13.45 -33.74 -31.35
N ASN A 462 13.22 -32.99 -30.28
CA ASN A 462 11.90 -32.42 -30.01
C ASN A 462 11.63 -31.24 -30.95
N GLY A 463 10.62 -31.35 -31.81
CA GLY A 463 10.33 -30.30 -32.80
C GLY A 463 9.09 -30.53 -33.63
N HIS A 464 8.98 -29.76 -34.71
CA HIS A 464 7.92 -29.91 -35.71
C HIS A 464 8.52 -30.46 -37.00
N ASP A 465 8.12 -31.69 -37.36
CA ASP A 465 8.63 -32.43 -38.53
C ASP A 465 8.60 -31.59 -39.83
N LEU A 466 7.47 -30.93 -40.10
CA LEU A 466 7.30 -30.06 -41.27
C LEU A 466 8.28 -28.88 -41.30
N ARG A 467 8.60 -28.28 -40.13
CA ARG A 467 9.47 -27.10 -40.04
C ARG A 467 10.95 -27.47 -40.11
N LEU A 468 11.33 -28.57 -39.45
CA LEU A 468 12.67 -29.14 -39.59
C LEU A 468 12.91 -29.58 -41.05
N GLY A 469 11.91 -30.20 -41.68
CA GLY A 469 11.97 -30.56 -43.10
C GLY A 469 12.08 -29.35 -44.04
N GLN A 470 11.47 -28.22 -43.67
CA GLN A 470 11.59 -26.96 -44.42
C GLN A 470 13.03 -26.44 -44.41
N ILE A 471 13.75 -26.48 -43.27
CA ILE A 471 15.17 -26.11 -43.21
C ILE A 471 15.96 -26.94 -44.22
N ILE A 472 15.82 -28.27 -44.15
CA ILE A 472 16.59 -29.19 -44.99
C ILE A 472 16.27 -29.00 -46.46
N THR A 473 14.99 -28.83 -46.81
CA THR A 473 14.57 -28.57 -48.19
C THR A 473 15.20 -27.28 -48.70
N ASN A 474 15.17 -26.20 -47.91
CA ASN A 474 15.79 -24.92 -48.28
C ASN A 474 17.30 -25.07 -48.48
N LEU A 475 18.00 -25.81 -47.62
CA LEU A 475 19.44 -26.06 -47.76
C LEU A 475 19.77 -26.88 -49.01
N ILE A 476 18.99 -27.93 -49.31
CA ILE A 476 19.15 -28.74 -50.52
C ILE A 476 18.89 -27.91 -51.78
N GLU A 477 17.82 -27.10 -51.80
CA GLU A 477 17.52 -26.24 -52.94
C GLU A 477 18.60 -25.17 -53.15
N ASN A 478 19.12 -24.61 -52.06
CA ASN A 478 20.25 -23.68 -52.11
C ASN A 478 21.48 -24.36 -52.73
N ALA A 479 21.89 -25.51 -52.20
CA ALA A 479 23.00 -26.31 -52.72
C ALA A 479 22.82 -26.66 -54.21
N ARG A 480 21.63 -27.11 -54.62
CA ARG A 480 21.31 -27.42 -56.04
C ARG A 480 21.47 -26.23 -56.97
N SER A 481 21.31 -25.01 -56.47
CA SER A 481 21.41 -23.81 -57.29
C SER A 481 22.86 -23.44 -57.61
N PHE A 482 23.80 -23.72 -56.70
CA PHE A 482 25.22 -23.36 -56.80
C PHE A 482 26.14 -24.46 -57.34
N VAL A 483 25.68 -25.73 -57.39
CA VAL A 483 26.51 -26.82 -57.94
C VAL A 483 26.73 -26.70 -59.45
N PRO A 484 27.90 -27.17 -59.96
CA PRO A 484 28.20 -27.18 -61.40
C PRO A 484 27.21 -28.01 -62.23
N GLU A 485 26.99 -27.64 -63.49
CA GLU A 485 26.07 -28.36 -64.39
C GLU A 485 26.48 -29.81 -64.67
N LYS A 486 27.77 -30.10 -64.67
CA LYS A 486 28.34 -31.45 -64.83
C LYS A 486 29.10 -31.81 -63.57
N GLY A 487 28.71 -32.92 -62.93
CA GLY A 487 29.38 -33.42 -61.73
C GLY A 487 28.98 -32.72 -60.43
N GLY A 488 27.80 -32.08 -60.38
CA GLY A 488 27.26 -31.52 -59.14
C GLY A 488 26.99 -32.59 -58.09
N ARG A 489 27.48 -32.38 -56.87
CA ARG A 489 27.39 -33.29 -55.74
C ARG A 489 26.87 -32.54 -54.51
N ILE A 490 25.90 -33.15 -53.83
CA ILE A 490 25.39 -32.70 -52.53
C ILE A 490 25.53 -33.87 -51.56
N THR A 491 26.21 -33.63 -50.45
CA THR A 491 26.43 -34.60 -49.39
C THR A 491 25.69 -34.12 -48.15
N ILE A 492 24.70 -34.91 -47.72
CA ILE A 492 24.01 -34.69 -46.45
C ILE A 492 24.57 -35.68 -45.45
N ARG A 493 25.03 -35.18 -44.30
CA ARG A 493 25.59 -36.03 -43.25
C ARG A 493 24.88 -35.78 -41.92
N LEU A 494 24.37 -36.85 -41.34
CA LEU A 494 23.75 -36.88 -40.02
C LEU A 494 24.72 -37.50 -39.01
N SER A 495 24.95 -36.79 -37.91
CA SER A 495 25.81 -37.22 -36.82
C SER A 495 25.22 -36.78 -35.47
N HIS A 496 25.67 -37.39 -34.38
CA HIS A 496 25.22 -37.05 -33.03
C HIS A 496 26.45 -36.86 -32.14
N THR A 497 26.42 -35.80 -31.34
CA THR A 497 27.33 -35.56 -30.22
C THR A 497 26.58 -35.85 -28.92
N ARG A 498 27.22 -35.92 -27.75
CA ARG A 498 26.57 -36.34 -26.48
C ARG A 498 25.20 -35.70 -26.18
N ASP A 499 24.98 -34.46 -26.60
CA ASP A 499 23.79 -33.65 -26.29
C ASP A 499 23.10 -33.04 -27.54
N ARG A 500 23.63 -33.26 -28.75
CA ARG A 500 23.14 -32.59 -29.96
C ARG A 500 23.13 -33.48 -31.19
N VAL A 501 22.05 -33.39 -31.96
CA VAL A 501 21.94 -33.94 -33.31
C VAL A 501 22.45 -32.90 -34.31
N ILE A 502 23.35 -33.31 -35.20
CA ILE A 502 24.01 -32.44 -36.17
C ILE A 502 23.72 -32.96 -37.58
N ALA A 503 23.01 -32.16 -38.36
CA ALA A 503 22.80 -32.38 -39.79
C ALA A 503 23.62 -31.38 -40.59
N THR A 504 24.44 -31.87 -41.51
CA THR A 504 25.28 -31.04 -42.39
C THR A 504 24.86 -31.23 -43.84
N VAL A 505 24.79 -30.15 -44.59
CA VAL A 505 24.53 -30.15 -46.04
C VAL A 505 25.72 -29.49 -46.70
N GLU A 506 26.46 -30.26 -47.49
CA GLU A 506 27.67 -29.84 -48.18
C GLU A 506 27.48 -29.94 -49.69
N ASP A 507 27.90 -28.91 -50.42
CA ASP A 507 27.90 -28.87 -51.88
C ASP A 507 29.31 -28.71 -52.45
N ASN A 508 29.48 -28.97 -53.76
CA ASN A 508 30.73 -28.75 -54.49
C ASN A 508 30.70 -27.52 -55.41
N GLY A 509 29.96 -26.48 -55.01
CA GLY A 509 29.87 -25.20 -55.71
C GLY A 509 31.10 -24.30 -55.49
N PRO A 510 31.02 -23.02 -55.90
CA PRO A 510 32.10 -22.04 -55.72
C PRO A 510 32.31 -21.58 -54.27
N GLY A 511 31.50 -22.08 -53.33
CA GLY A 511 31.44 -21.61 -51.95
C GLY A 511 30.79 -20.22 -51.82
N ILE A 512 30.82 -19.70 -50.60
CA ILE A 512 30.24 -18.42 -50.19
C ILE A 512 31.29 -17.34 -50.42
N GLN A 513 30.99 -16.38 -51.30
CA GLN A 513 31.90 -15.29 -51.69
C GLN A 513 31.78 -14.04 -50.79
N ALA A 514 30.76 -14.01 -49.93
CA ALA A 514 30.54 -12.92 -48.99
C ALA A 514 31.74 -12.76 -48.04
N GLU A 515 32.23 -11.51 -47.93
CA GLU A 515 33.29 -11.13 -46.98
C GLU A 515 32.91 -11.48 -45.53
N ASP A 516 31.61 -11.42 -45.23
CA ASP A 516 31.01 -11.89 -44.00
C ASP A 516 29.97 -12.98 -44.32
N ILE A 517 30.35 -14.22 -44.02
CA ILE A 517 29.53 -15.42 -44.28
C ILE A 517 28.19 -15.34 -43.53
N ASP A 518 28.11 -14.68 -42.37
CA ASP A 518 26.87 -14.60 -41.60
C ASP A 518 25.80 -13.76 -42.33
N ARG A 519 26.19 -12.88 -43.26
CA ARG A 519 25.25 -12.05 -44.02
C ARG A 519 24.33 -12.84 -44.92
N ILE A 520 24.67 -14.07 -45.30
CA ILE A 520 23.78 -14.93 -46.10
C ILE A 520 22.47 -15.28 -45.36
N PHE A 521 22.44 -15.11 -44.04
CA PHE A 521 21.25 -15.30 -43.21
C PHE A 521 20.44 -14.00 -43.05
N GLU A 522 20.91 -12.86 -43.57
CA GLU A 522 20.11 -11.63 -43.65
C GLU A 522 18.93 -11.83 -44.62
N ARG A 523 17.81 -11.17 -44.31
CA ARG A 523 16.60 -11.24 -45.14
C ARG A 523 16.84 -10.59 -46.49
N PHE A 524 16.35 -11.23 -47.55
CA PHE A 524 16.47 -10.75 -48.93
C PHE A 524 17.91 -10.61 -49.44
N TYR A 525 18.90 -11.09 -48.69
CA TYR A 525 20.29 -11.11 -49.14
C TYR A 525 20.47 -12.15 -50.24
N THR A 526 21.23 -11.80 -51.28
CA THR A 526 21.64 -12.72 -52.35
C THR A 526 22.96 -12.24 -52.92
N ASP A 527 23.96 -13.11 -52.91
CA ASP A 527 25.28 -12.88 -53.49
C ASP A 527 25.46 -13.86 -54.66
N ARG A 528 25.02 -13.44 -55.86
CA ARG A 528 25.11 -14.25 -57.09
C ARG A 528 25.84 -13.45 -58.18
N PRO A 529 26.84 -14.05 -58.86
CA PRO A 529 27.54 -13.40 -59.97
C PRO A 529 26.60 -13.02 -61.12
N ASP A 530 26.92 -11.92 -61.81
CA ASP A 530 26.18 -11.44 -62.98
C ASP A 530 26.16 -12.51 -64.10
N GLY A 531 24.99 -13.12 -64.34
CA GLY A 531 24.77 -14.05 -65.45
C GLY A 531 24.02 -15.35 -65.10
N GLU A 532 23.96 -15.75 -63.82
CA GLU A 532 23.04 -16.81 -63.39
C GLU A 532 21.67 -16.21 -63.07
N SER A 533 20.59 -16.90 -63.47
CA SER A 533 19.21 -16.41 -63.43
C SER A 533 18.82 -15.78 -62.08
N PHE A 534 18.90 -14.45 -62.04
CA PHE A 534 18.54 -13.60 -60.92
C PHE A 534 17.04 -13.75 -60.66
N GLY A 535 16.63 -14.09 -59.45
CA GLY A 535 15.20 -14.18 -59.09
C GLY A 535 14.58 -15.58 -59.04
N GLN A 536 15.36 -16.67 -58.93
CA GLN A 536 14.81 -17.99 -58.58
C GLN A 536 14.48 -18.14 -57.08
N ASN A 537 15.17 -17.41 -56.20
CA ASN A 537 15.01 -17.51 -54.74
C ASN A 537 14.71 -16.12 -54.15
N SER A 538 13.84 -16.03 -53.14
CA SER A 538 13.43 -14.76 -52.51
C SER A 538 14.46 -14.16 -51.54
N GLY A 539 15.58 -14.85 -51.28
CA GLY A 539 16.54 -14.46 -50.23
C GLY A 539 16.00 -14.60 -48.79
N LEU A 540 14.79 -15.17 -48.62
CA LEU A 540 14.18 -15.39 -47.30
C LEU A 540 14.49 -16.78 -46.73
N GLY A 541 14.71 -17.78 -47.58
CA GLY A 541 14.83 -19.19 -47.17
C GLY A 541 15.88 -19.46 -46.08
N LEU A 542 17.08 -18.89 -46.19
CA LEU A 542 18.14 -19.08 -45.17
C LEU A 542 17.83 -18.35 -43.87
N SER A 543 17.29 -17.12 -43.94
CA SER A 543 16.89 -16.36 -42.75
C SER A 543 15.77 -17.08 -41.97
N ILE A 544 14.76 -17.61 -42.67
CA ILE A 544 13.68 -18.43 -42.11
C ILE A 544 14.26 -19.72 -41.51
N SER A 545 15.20 -20.35 -42.20
CA SER A 545 15.81 -21.60 -41.72
C SER A 545 16.57 -21.39 -40.40
N ARG A 546 17.28 -20.25 -40.25
CA ARG A 546 17.94 -19.88 -39.01
C ARG A 546 16.93 -19.61 -37.88
N GLN A 547 15.85 -18.90 -38.18
CA GLN A 547 14.77 -18.64 -37.21
C GLN A 547 14.09 -19.95 -36.74
N ILE A 548 13.81 -20.89 -37.66
CA ILE A 548 13.26 -22.20 -37.29
C ILE A 548 14.25 -22.96 -36.40
N ALA A 549 15.54 -22.96 -36.74
CA ALA A 549 16.56 -23.64 -35.92
C ALA A 549 16.65 -23.06 -34.51
N GLU A 550 16.67 -21.73 -34.38
CA GLU A 550 16.73 -21.03 -33.08
C GLU A 550 15.47 -21.28 -32.24
N ALA A 551 14.28 -21.30 -32.87
CA ALA A 551 13.03 -21.63 -32.19
C ALA A 551 13.00 -23.06 -31.62
N HIS A 552 13.81 -23.97 -32.17
CA HIS A 552 13.99 -25.34 -31.67
C HIS A 552 15.16 -25.47 -30.67
N GLY A 553 15.70 -24.36 -30.17
CA GLY A 553 16.88 -24.36 -29.28
C GLY A 553 18.19 -24.75 -29.99
N GLY A 554 18.18 -24.75 -31.32
CA GLY A 554 19.30 -25.10 -32.18
C GLY A 554 20.07 -23.90 -32.72
N SER A 555 20.95 -24.18 -33.68
CA SER A 555 21.69 -23.16 -34.43
C SER A 555 21.93 -23.63 -35.86
N LEU A 556 21.89 -22.71 -36.82
CA LEU A 556 22.27 -22.93 -38.21
C LEU A 556 23.50 -22.08 -38.55
N LYS A 557 24.58 -22.71 -39.00
CA LYS A 557 25.83 -22.05 -39.39
C LYS A 557 26.22 -22.38 -40.82
N ALA A 558 27.03 -21.52 -41.43
CA ALA A 558 27.61 -21.76 -42.74
C ALA A 558 29.14 -21.59 -42.68
N GLU A 559 29.84 -22.38 -43.48
CA GLU A 559 31.28 -22.33 -43.67
C GLU A 559 31.65 -22.73 -45.10
N ASN A 560 32.82 -22.29 -45.57
CA ASN A 560 33.37 -22.76 -46.84
C ASN A 560 34.13 -24.07 -46.63
N VAL A 561 34.04 -24.98 -47.59
CA VAL A 561 34.83 -26.21 -47.62
C VAL A 561 36.10 -25.93 -48.41
N HIS A 562 37.25 -26.24 -47.81
CA HIS A 562 38.56 -26.03 -48.42
C HIS A 562 39.22 -27.35 -48.81
N ASP A 563 39.90 -27.37 -49.95
CA ASP A 563 40.77 -28.49 -50.33
C ASP A 563 42.01 -28.52 -49.43
N ALA A 564 42.24 -29.67 -48.77
CA ALA A 564 43.36 -29.87 -47.86
C ALA A 564 44.76 -29.68 -48.50
N LYS A 565 44.87 -29.69 -49.84
CA LYS A 565 46.16 -29.57 -50.55
C LYS A 565 46.42 -28.19 -51.13
N THR A 566 45.37 -27.46 -51.51
CA THR A 566 45.48 -26.19 -52.25
C THR A 566 44.87 -25.02 -51.51
N ASP A 567 44.19 -25.26 -50.39
CA ASP A 567 43.43 -24.29 -49.59
C ASP A 567 42.36 -23.53 -50.40
N ALA A 568 42.08 -23.99 -51.63
CA ALA A 568 41.06 -23.43 -52.49
C ALA A 568 39.67 -23.81 -51.97
N VAL A 569 38.73 -22.88 -52.07
CA VAL A 569 37.33 -23.13 -51.74
C VAL A 569 36.74 -24.09 -52.78
N THR A 570 36.22 -25.22 -52.32
CA THR A 570 35.65 -26.30 -53.14
C THR A 570 34.15 -26.48 -52.93
N GLY A 571 33.51 -25.67 -52.07
CA GLY A 571 32.10 -25.80 -51.75
C GLY A 571 31.65 -24.98 -50.55
N ALA A 572 30.36 -25.04 -50.25
CA ALA A 572 29.80 -24.53 -49.00
C ALA A 572 29.27 -25.67 -48.13
N ARG A 573 29.33 -25.50 -46.80
CA ARG A 573 28.73 -26.41 -45.82
C ARG A 573 27.82 -25.63 -44.88
N PHE A 574 26.58 -26.10 -44.77
CA PHE A 574 25.62 -25.62 -43.80
C PHE A 574 25.47 -26.66 -42.69
N THR A 575 25.56 -26.22 -41.44
CA THR A 575 25.50 -27.08 -40.25
C THR A 575 24.32 -26.70 -39.38
N LEU A 576 23.31 -27.57 -39.32
CA LEU A 576 22.18 -27.51 -38.40
C LEU A 576 22.50 -28.32 -37.15
N SER A 577 22.49 -27.68 -35.99
CA SER A 577 22.71 -28.33 -34.69
C SER A 577 21.49 -28.13 -33.81
N LEU A 578 20.88 -29.24 -33.37
CA LEU A 578 19.67 -29.27 -32.56
C LEU A 578 19.94 -30.03 -31.25
N PRO A 579 19.30 -29.65 -30.13
CA PRO A 579 19.39 -30.43 -28.90
C PRO A 579 18.80 -31.82 -29.10
N GLY A 580 19.50 -32.86 -28.63
CA GLY A 580 18.98 -34.23 -28.65
C GLY A 580 17.76 -34.36 -27.74
N GLY A 581 16.74 -35.10 -28.18
CA GLY A 581 15.61 -35.47 -27.33
C GLY A 581 16.05 -36.49 -26.29
N GLU A 582 15.82 -36.21 -25.01
CA GLU A 582 15.91 -37.24 -23.97
C GLU A 582 14.78 -38.25 -24.21
N ASP A 583 15.10 -39.56 -24.24
CA ASP A 583 14.10 -40.62 -24.11
C ASP A 583 13.36 -40.38 -22.78
N GLN A 584 12.12 -39.89 -22.84
CA GLN A 584 11.22 -39.84 -21.67
C GLN A 584 10.74 -41.23 -21.27
#